data_AF-A0A1M3LR66-F1
#
_entry.id   AF-A0A1M3LR66-F1
#
_cell.length_a   1.000
_cell.length_b   1.000
_cell.length_c   1.000
_cell.angle_alpha   90.00
_cell.angle_beta   90.00
_cell.angle_gamma   90.00
#
_symmetry.space_group_name_H-M   'P 1'
#
loop_
_entity.id
_entity.type
_entity.pdbx_description
1 polymer ?
#
loop_
_entity_poly.entity_id
_entity_poly.type
_entity_poly.pdbx_seq_one_letter_code
_entity_poly.pdbx_strand_id
1 'polypeptide(L)'
;MSPDANVLIILAACMLAILSMATRWDQAFPRLAQPLRTSPLDRHPHVLTPLGHNGAPNPMAAECFGDYGAALARQRQLARQGQAAVVAHRDSGEVRVDYATLLGPFGRITF
;
A
#
# COMPACT_ATOMS: atom_id res chain seq x y z
N MET A 1 37.29 -15.55 -29.01
CA MET A 1 36.76 -14.90 -27.78
C MET A 1 36.59 -15.98 -26.73
N SER A 2 37.21 -15.84 -25.56
CA SER A 2 37.12 -16.85 -24.49
C SER A 2 35.67 -16.91 -23.98
N PRO A 3 35.07 -18.10 -23.78
CA PRO A 3 33.71 -18.24 -23.24
C PRO A 3 33.52 -17.49 -21.92
N ASP A 4 34.58 -17.28 -21.14
CA ASP A 4 34.57 -16.54 -19.87
C ASP A 4 34.22 -15.06 -20.03
N ALA A 5 34.66 -14.44 -21.13
CA ALA A 5 34.39 -13.02 -21.41
C ALA A 5 32.90 -12.79 -21.71
N ASN A 6 32.26 -13.75 -22.40
CA ASN A 6 30.83 -13.67 -22.71
C ASN A 6 29.98 -13.85 -21.44
N VAL A 7 30.38 -14.72 -20.52
CA VAL A 7 29.68 -14.92 -19.23
C VAL A 7 29.78 -13.67 -18.36
N LEU A 8 30.96 -13.03 -18.30
CA LEU A 8 31.16 -11.78 -17.57
C LEU A 8 30.28 -10.64 -18.11
N ILE A 9 30.15 -10.52 -19.44
CA ILE A 9 29.29 -9.51 -20.08
C ILE A 9 27.82 -9.76 -19.74
N ILE A 10 27.36 -11.00 -19.77
CA ILE A 10 25.97 -11.36 -19.44
C ILE A 10 25.65 -11.04 -17.98
N LEU A 11 26.54 -11.42 -17.05
CA LEU A 11 26.37 -11.12 -15.62
C LEU A 11 26.34 -9.62 -15.34
N ALA A 12 27.21 -8.85 -15.98
CA ALA A 12 27.23 -7.40 -15.87
C ALA A 12 25.94 -6.77 -16.39
N ALA A 13 25.41 -7.25 -17.53
CA ALA A 13 24.14 -6.78 -18.09
C ALA A 13 22.95 -7.12 -17.17
N CYS A 14 22.91 -8.31 -16.57
CA CYS A 14 21.89 -8.69 -15.60
C CYS A 14 21.93 -7.81 -14.35
N MET A 15 23.12 -7.57 -13.77
CA MET A 15 23.25 -6.69 -12.61
C MET A 15 22.82 -5.26 -12.93
N LEU A 16 23.20 -4.73 -14.10
CA LEU A 16 22.81 -3.39 -14.52
C LEU A 16 21.29 -3.27 -14.71
N ALA A 17 20.65 -4.31 -15.27
CA ALA A 17 19.20 -4.36 -15.43
C ALA A 17 18.48 -4.40 -14.06
N ILE A 18 18.97 -5.20 -13.12
CA ILE A 18 18.41 -5.28 -11.76
C ILE A 18 18.55 -3.93 -11.04
N LEU A 19 19.74 -3.30 -11.08
CA LEU A 19 19.96 -1.97 -10.48
C LEU A 19 19.09 -0.90 -11.13
N SER A 20 18.96 -0.91 -12.45
CA SER A 20 18.11 0.04 -13.18
C SER A 20 16.63 -0.15 -12.83
N MET A 21 16.19 -1.39 -12.64
CA MET A 21 14.82 -1.69 -12.25
C MET A 21 14.57 -1.30 -10.80
N ALA A 22 15.50 -1.56 -9.90
CA ALA A 22 15.44 -1.15 -8.50
C ALA A 22 15.44 0.38 -8.33
N THR A 23 16.29 1.10 -9.06
CA THR A 23 16.34 2.57 -9.02
C THR A 23 15.10 3.21 -9.63
N ARG A 24 14.58 2.68 -10.73
CA ARG A 24 13.30 3.13 -11.30
C ARG A 24 12.12 2.82 -10.38
N TRP A 25 12.16 1.68 -9.69
CA TRP A 25 11.17 1.32 -8.68
C TRP A 25 11.19 2.32 -7.52
N ASP A 26 12.36 2.61 -6.98
CA ASP A 26 12.55 3.58 -5.89
C ASP A 26 12.11 5.00 -6.29
N GLN A 27 12.30 5.40 -7.55
CA GLN A 27 11.85 6.71 -8.08
C GLN A 27 10.36 6.77 -8.45
N ALA A 28 9.67 5.64 -8.60
CA ALA A 28 8.23 5.60 -8.87
C ALA A 28 7.39 5.71 -7.59
N PHE A 29 7.91 5.24 -6.46
CA PHE A 29 7.27 5.30 -5.15
C PHE A 29 7.16 6.69 -4.46
N PRO A 30 8.03 7.70 -4.66
CA PRO A 30 8.00 8.93 -3.87
C PRO A 30 6.82 9.85 -4.20
N ARG A 31 6.02 9.53 -5.24
CA ARG A 31 4.84 10.32 -5.63
C ARG A 31 3.53 9.86 -4.99
N LEU A 32 3.53 8.73 -4.28
CA LEU A 32 2.32 8.17 -3.66
C LEU A 32 2.21 8.46 -2.16
N ALA A 33 3.30 8.87 -1.52
CA ALA A 33 3.30 9.30 -0.13
C ALA A 33 2.90 10.79 -0.02
N GLN A 34 1.64 11.09 -0.31
CA GLN A 34 1.09 12.39 0.08
C GLN A 34 0.80 12.34 1.59
N PRO A 35 1.26 13.34 2.37
CA PRO A 35 0.87 13.43 3.77
C PRO A 35 -0.66 13.45 3.86
N LEU A 36 -1.24 12.83 4.89
CA LEU A 36 -2.68 12.92 5.18
C LEU A 36 -3.06 14.41 5.19
N ARG A 37 -3.59 14.91 4.08
CA ARG A 37 -4.20 16.22 4.04
C ARG A 37 -5.49 16.07 4.83
N THR A 38 -5.57 16.76 5.96
CA THR A 38 -6.80 16.86 6.74
C THR A 38 -7.91 17.33 5.81
N SER A 39 -8.90 16.46 5.61
CA SER A 39 -10.07 16.75 4.80
C SER A 39 -11.22 17.13 5.73
N PRO A 40 -12.13 18.03 5.32
CA PRO A 40 -13.40 18.21 6.03
C PRO A 40 -14.15 16.88 6.22
N LEU A 41 -13.95 15.94 5.30
CA LEU A 41 -14.57 14.62 5.35
C LEU A 41 -14.07 13.77 6.51
N ASP A 42 -12.88 14.01 7.05
CA ASP A 42 -12.30 13.19 8.12
C ASP A 42 -13.16 13.21 9.40
N ARG A 43 -14.05 14.19 9.58
CA ARG A 43 -14.98 14.30 10.71
C ARG A 43 -16.33 13.62 10.47
N HIS A 44 -16.54 13.05 9.29
CA HIS A 44 -17.77 12.36 8.91
C HIS A 44 -17.63 10.84 9.05
N PRO A 45 -18.74 10.09 8.99
CA PRO A 45 -18.69 8.65 9.16
C PRO A 45 -17.84 7.94 8.10
N HIS A 46 -17.06 6.96 8.53
CA HIS A 46 -16.23 6.11 7.68
C HIS A 46 -16.56 4.64 7.90
N VAL A 47 -16.38 3.85 6.86
CA VAL A 47 -16.54 2.40 6.88
C VAL A 47 -15.17 1.77 6.69
N LEU A 48 -14.76 0.96 7.65
CA LEU A 48 -13.61 0.09 7.54
C LEU A 48 -14.08 -1.28 7.06
N THR A 49 -13.54 -1.76 5.96
CA THR A 49 -13.83 -3.08 5.40
C THR A 49 -12.56 -3.93 5.43
N PRO A 50 -12.50 -4.99 6.24
CA PRO A 50 -11.39 -5.94 6.22
C PRO A 50 -11.30 -6.63 4.86
N LEU A 51 -10.08 -7.00 4.45
CA LEU A 51 -9.86 -7.81 3.25
C LEU A 51 -9.93 -9.30 3.59
N GLY A 52 -10.57 -10.08 2.73
CA GLY A 52 -10.52 -11.54 2.80
C GLY A 52 -9.15 -12.10 2.42
N HIS A 53 -8.99 -13.42 2.53
CA HIS A 53 -7.74 -14.11 2.19
C HIS A 53 -7.31 -13.91 0.71
N ASN A 54 -8.25 -13.56 -0.16
CA ASN A 54 -8.05 -13.28 -1.58
C ASN A 54 -7.76 -11.79 -1.87
N GLY A 55 -7.64 -10.96 -0.83
CA GLY A 55 -7.44 -9.51 -0.97
C GLY A 55 -8.70 -8.74 -1.37
N ALA A 56 -9.85 -9.40 -1.54
CA ALA A 56 -11.11 -8.72 -1.83
C ALA A 56 -11.72 -8.13 -0.55
N PRO A 57 -12.37 -6.96 -0.59
CA PRO A 57 -13.11 -6.43 0.55
C PRO A 57 -14.18 -7.43 1.03
N ASN A 58 -14.25 -7.65 2.34
CA ASN A 58 -15.27 -8.46 2.99
C ASN A 58 -16.34 -7.56 3.64
N PRO A 59 -17.43 -7.21 2.93
CA PRO A 59 -18.44 -6.29 3.44
C PRO A 59 -19.20 -6.84 4.65
N MET A 60 -19.22 -8.15 4.88
CA MET A 60 -19.87 -8.77 6.04
C MET A 60 -19.16 -8.47 7.36
N ALA A 61 -17.88 -8.10 7.29
CA ALA A 61 -17.07 -7.72 8.46
C ALA A 61 -16.84 -6.19 8.53
N ALA A 62 -17.63 -5.39 7.81
CA ALA A 62 -17.45 -3.95 7.77
C ALA A 62 -17.83 -3.30 9.12
N GLU A 63 -16.98 -2.40 9.59
CA GLU A 63 -17.15 -1.63 10.82
C GLU A 63 -17.38 -0.15 10.48
N CYS A 64 -18.38 0.50 11.10
CA CYS A 64 -18.65 1.92 10.91
C CYS A 64 -18.08 2.76 12.06
N PHE A 65 -17.42 3.87 11.72
CA PHE A 65 -16.81 4.81 12.66
C PHE A 65 -17.36 6.21 12.43
N GLY A 66 -17.43 7.03 13.49
CA GLY A 66 -17.94 8.40 13.41
C GLY A 66 -17.00 9.38 12.72
N ASP A 67 -15.70 9.06 12.67
CA ASP A 67 -14.66 9.85 12.05
C ASP A 67 -13.56 8.95 11.47
N TYR A 68 -12.72 9.53 10.61
CA TYR A 68 -11.62 8.83 9.95
C TYR A 68 -10.52 8.42 10.93
N GLY A 69 -10.26 9.22 11.97
CA GLY A 69 -9.20 8.95 12.94
C GLY A 69 -9.45 7.67 13.73
N ALA A 70 -10.69 7.44 14.16
CA ALA A 70 -11.12 6.21 14.82
C ALA A 70 -11.03 4.99 13.89
N ALA A 71 -11.50 5.12 12.64
CA ALA A 71 -11.39 4.07 11.64
C ALA A 71 -9.92 3.72 11.36
N LEU A 72 -9.06 4.73 11.25
CA LEU A 72 -7.63 4.56 11.01
C LEU A 72 -6.92 3.88 12.19
N ALA A 73 -7.26 4.23 13.43
CA ALA A 73 -6.72 3.57 14.60
C ALA A 73 -7.06 2.07 14.61
N ARG A 74 -8.30 1.71 14.23
CA ARG A 74 -8.72 0.32 14.05
C ARG A 74 -7.97 -0.38 12.92
N GLN A 75 -7.83 0.27 11.76
CA GLN A 75 -7.08 -0.26 10.61
C GLN A 75 -5.64 -0.60 11.02
N ARG A 76 -4.98 0.27 11.79
CA ARG A 76 -3.62 0.03 12.30
C ARG A 76 -3.56 -1.12 13.30
N GLN A 77 -4.59 -1.29 14.13
CA GLN A 77 -4.68 -2.45 15.02
C GLN A 77 -4.78 -3.76 14.21
N LEU A 78 -5.62 -3.80 13.18
CA LEU A 78 -5.77 -4.95 12.29
C LEU A 78 -4.47 -5.24 11.54
N ALA A 79 -3.78 -4.21 11.04
CA ALA A 79 -2.49 -4.37 10.36
C ALA A 79 -1.43 -5.03 11.26
N ARG A 80 -1.38 -4.67 12.56
CA ARG A 80 -0.49 -5.33 13.54
C ARG A 80 -0.83 -6.81 13.77
N GLN A 81 -2.06 -7.22 13.47
CA GLN A 81 -2.53 -8.61 13.53
C GLN A 81 -2.35 -9.34 12.19
N GLY A 82 -1.72 -8.70 11.19
CA GLY A 82 -1.58 -9.27 9.84
C GLY A 82 -2.84 -9.19 8.99
N GLN A 83 -3.85 -8.44 9.42
CA GLN A 83 -5.12 -8.28 8.73
C GLN A 83 -5.14 -6.96 7.95
N ALA A 84 -5.30 -7.05 6.64
CA ALA A 84 -5.49 -5.88 5.79
C ALA A 84 -6.93 -5.38 5.84
N ALA A 85 -7.11 -4.06 5.69
CA ALA A 85 -8.42 -3.42 5.64
C ALA A 85 -8.35 -2.12 4.85
N VAL A 86 -9.49 -1.73 4.27
CA VAL A 86 -9.69 -0.48 3.52
C VAL A 86 -10.65 0.41 4.28
N VAL A 87 -10.37 1.70 4.36
CA VAL A 87 -11.27 2.69 4.96
C VAL A 87 -11.85 3.56 3.86
N ALA A 88 -13.16 3.75 3.85
CA ALA A 88 -13.84 4.63 2.90
C ALA A 88 -14.79 5.58 3.64
N HIS A 89 -14.95 6.80 3.14
CA HIS A 89 -16.00 7.70 3.62
C HIS A 89 -17.38 7.11 3.27
N ARG A 90 -18.29 7.11 4.24
CA ARG A 90 -19.56 6.38 4.14
C ARG A 90 -20.42 6.83 2.96
N ASP A 91 -20.54 8.14 2.77
CA ASP A 91 -21.53 8.70 1.83
C ASP A 91 -20.94 8.94 0.44
N SER A 92 -19.66 9.31 0.38
CA SER A 92 -18.98 9.58 -0.91
C SER A 92 -18.30 8.35 -1.49
N GLY A 93 -18.08 7.31 -0.69
CA GLY A 93 -17.28 6.14 -1.08
C GLY A 93 -15.79 6.45 -1.28
N GLU A 94 -15.33 7.65 -0.93
CA GLU A 94 -13.94 8.04 -1.10
C GLU A 94 -13.04 7.17 -0.22
N VAL A 95 -12.19 6.37 -0.87
CA VAL A 95 -11.25 5.49 -0.18
C VAL A 95 -10.08 6.31 0.37
N ARG A 96 -9.80 6.13 1.65
CA ARG A 96 -8.71 6.78 2.38
C ARG A 96 -7.60 5.76 2.61
N VAL A 97 -6.40 6.08 2.14
CA VAL A 97 -5.23 5.21 2.24
C VAL A 97 -4.19 5.86 3.15
N ASP A 98 -3.87 5.22 4.27
CA ASP A 98 -2.76 5.66 5.15
C ASP A 98 -1.42 5.09 4.67
N TYR A 99 -0.73 5.88 3.85
CA TYR A 99 0.56 5.50 3.26
C TYR A 99 1.71 5.42 4.27
N ALA A 100 1.62 6.09 5.43
CA ALA A 100 2.71 6.09 6.41
C ALA A 100 2.93 4.72 7.08
N THR A 101 1.91 3.85 7.04
CA THR A 101 1.94 2.55 7.73
C THR A 101 1.71 1.35 6.81
N LEU A 102 1.16 1.54 5.60
CA LEU A 102 1.00 0.48 4.60
C LEU A 102 2.32 0.05 3.93
N LEU A 103 3.38 0.84 4.07
CA LEU A 103 4.71 0.59 3.51
C LEU A 103 5.80 0.50 4.60
N GLY A 104 5.58 -0.30 5.64
CA GLY A 104 6.73 -1.04 6.19
C GLY A 104 7.34 -1.93 5.10
N PRO A 105 8.58 -2.45 5.23
CA PRO A 105 9.46 -2.88 4.11
C PRO A 105 8.91 -3.93 3.12
N PHE A 106 7.72 -4.48 3.34
CA PHE A 106 7.07 -5.46 2.50
C PHE A 106 5.57 -5.14 2.40
N GLY A 107 5.11 -4.56 1.29
CA GLY A 107 3.69 -4.23 1.14
C GLY A 107 3.30 -3.82 -0.27
N ARG A 108 3.27 -4.77 -1.20
CA ARG A 108 2.69 -4.59 -2.54
C ARG A 108 1.19 -4.30 -2.43
N ILE A 109 0.72 -3.26 -3.11
CA ILE A 109 -0.62 -3.22 -3.69
C ILE A 109 -0.44 -3.01 -5.20
N THR A 110 -0.81 -4.04 -5.95
CA THR A 110 -0.99 -4.02 -7.40
C THR A 110 -2.27 -3.26 -7.75
N PHE A 111 -2.15 -2.31 -8.67
CA PHE A 111 -3.26 -1.89 -9.54
C PHE A 111 -3.08 -2.57 -10.89
#